data_AF-A0A7S4SXQ1-F1
#
_entry.id   AF-A0A7S4SXQ1-F1
#
_cell.length_a   1.000
_cell.length_b   1.000
_cell.length_c   1.000
_cell.angle_alpha   90.00
_cell.angle_beta   90.00
_cell.angle_gamma   90.00
#
_symmetry.space_group_name_H-M   'P 1'
#
loop_
_entity.id
_entity.type
_entity.pdbx_description
1 polymer ?
#
loop_
_entity_poly.entity_id
_entity_poly.type
_entity_poly.pdbx_seq_one_letter_code
_entity_poly.pdbx_strand_id
1 'polypeptide(L)'
;MHEEALHSCLEVDIDMGVALEAMRVQFLWATGLLYAITTAGAIWFSVAQRRMYQEVEEKTTTMADFALWCDGFPQDAWDDAGGARASLEEEYLAFFRSAWGDSVLGVSIVWDLAVLQEEVNTALSDTMHLLDRTRLGGKTPAPPAQAESAGLVDDADPAAEQEKNTFFRWARLEFLDELWWPASPDRSSEEESAEAQSLVASLRGMKTAGSVFVVLRTERELQAALEVPLPRFRGQWEIQACHLECEPETVLWGGFRVTSRERIWRILRGIGVIALTIVMWGLCFYGPYA
;
A
#
# COMPACT_ATOMS: atom_id res chain seq x y z
N MET A 1 21.12 -14.39 -78.35
CA MET A 1 21.86 -13.63 -77.31
C MET A 1 21.02 -12.62 -76.55
N HIS A 2 20.43 -11.57 -77.15
CA HIS A 2 19.63 -10.60 -76.36
C HIS A 2 18.29 -11.19 -75.87
N GLU A 3 17.63 -12.04 -76.66
CA GLU A 3 16.38 -12.70 -76.26
C GLU A 3 16.60 -13.72 -75.12
N GLU A 4 17.73 -14.42 -75.12
CA GLU A 4 18.10 -15.39 -74.08
C GLU A 4 18.36 -14.70 -72.73
N ALA A 5 19.02 -13.54 -72.74
CA ALA A 5 19.24 -12.75 -71.52
C ALA A 5 17.92 -12.23 -70.92
N LEU A 6 16.97 -11.83 -71.78
CA LEU A 6 15.67 -11.32 -71.35
C LEU A 6 14.79 -12.43 -70.75
N HIS A 7 14.86 -13.64 -71.32
CA HIS A 7 14.19 -14.81 -70.78
C HIS A 7 14.76 -15.21 -69.42
N SER A 8 16.09 -15.17 -69.26
CA SER A 8 16.75 -15.46 -67.99
C SER A 8 16.40 -14.45 -66.89
N CYS A 9 16.30 -13.15 -67.20
CA CYS A 9 15.86 -12.15 -66.22
C CYS A 9 14.40 -12.33 -65.80
N LEU A 10 13.51 -12.69 -66.73
CA LEU A 10 12.10 -12.97 -66.44
C LEU A 10 11.91 -14.20 -65.55
N GLU A 11 12.68 -15.27 -65.78
CA GLU A 11 12.65 -16.48 -64.94
C GLU A 11 13.12 -16.20 -63.51
N VAL A 12 14.18 -15.39 -63.35
CA VAL A 12 14.69 -15.00 -62.02
C VAL A 12 13.66 -14.19 -61.22
N ASP A 13 12.88 -13.32 -61.88
CA ASP A 13 11.86 -12.50 -61.21
C ASP A 13 10.66 -13.34 -60.73
N ILE A 14 10.26 -14.34 -61.52
CA ILE A 14 9.20 -15.29 -61.16
C ILE A 14 9.63 -16.18 -59.98
N ASP A 15 10.83 -16.75 -60.04
CA ASP A 15 11.35 -17.62 -58.95
C ASP A 15 11.53 -16.84 -57.65
N MET A 16 12.00 -15.59 -57.73
CA MET A 16 12.13 -14.70 -56.56
C MET A 16 10.77 -14.35 -55.96
N GLY A 17 9.74 -14.11 -56.80
CA GLY A 17 8.37 -13.87 -56.35
C GLY A 17 7.79 -15.05 -55.56
N VAL A 18 7.94 -16.27 -56.08
CA VAL A 18 7.47 -17.50 -55.42
C VAL A 18 8.22 -17.72 -54.09
N ALA A 19 9.53 -17.48 -54.04
CA ALA A 19 10.32 -17.59 -52.82
C ALA A 19 9.90 -16.56 -51.75
N LEU A 20 9.60 -15.32 -52.16
CA LEU A 20 9.11 -14.27 -51.25
C LEU A 20 7.73 -14.59 -50.69
N GLU A 21 6.81 -15.12 -51.49
CA GLU A 21 5.49 -15.55 -51.02
C GLU A 21 5.60 -16.71 -50.02
N ALA A 22 6.44 -17.70 -50.31
CA ALA A 22 6.72 -18.80 -49.40
C ALA A 22 7.29 -18.30 -48.05
N MET A 23 8.26 -17.39 -48.07
CA MET A 23 8.81 -16.78 -46.86
C MET A 23 7.76 -16.00 -46.06
N ARG A 24 6.89 -15.23 -46.72
CA ARG A 24 5.80 -14.49 -46.06
C ARG A 24 4.83 -15.44 -45.36
N VAL A 25 4.43 -16.51 -46.02
CA VAL A 25 3.51 -17.50 -45.44
C VAL A 25 4.16 -18.19 -44.24
N GLN A 26 5.44 -18.58 -44.35
CA GLN A 26 6.19 -19.17 -43.23
C GLN A 26 6.31 -18.19 -42.05
N PHE A 27 6.60 -16.91 -42.30
CA PHE A 27 6.68 -15.90 -41.26
C PHE A 27 5.33 -15.67 -40.57
N LEU A 28 4.23 -15.61 -41.33
CA LEU A 28 2.88 -15.49 -40.77
C LEU A 28 2.51 -16.68 -39.91
N TRP A 29 2.81 -17.91 -40.36
CA TRP A 29 2.57 -19.12 -39.57
C TRP A 29 3.43 -19.18 -38.31
N ALA A 30 4.72 -18.87 -38.41
CA ALA A 30 5.63 -18.84 -37.26
C ALA A 30 5.20 -17.81 -36.23
N THR A 31 4.85 -16.60 -36.69
CA THR A 31 4.35 -15.53 -35.82
C THR A 31 3.02 -15.92 -35.19
N GLY A 32 2.07 -16.45 -35.98
CA GLY A 32 0.77 -16.91 -35.48
C GLY A 32 0.90 -18.04 -34.45
N LEU A 33 1.80 -19.00 -34.69
CA LEU A 33 2.09 -20.08 -33.75
C LEU A 33 2.71 -19.53 -32.45
N LEU A 34 3.66 -18.61 -32.56
CA LEU A 34 4.27 -17.95 -31.40
C LEU A 34 3.21 -17.25 -30.56
N TYR A 35 2.33 -16.45 -31.18
CA TYR A 35 1.22 -15.79 -30.51
C TYR A 35 0.27 -16.78 -29.83
N ALA A 36 -0.06 -17.89 -30.49
CA ALA A 36 -0.92 -18.92 -29.92
C ALA A 36 -0.27 -19.56 -28.68
N ILE A 37 1.03 -19.88 -28.74
CA ILE A 37 1.78 -20.47 -27.63
C ILE A 37 1.89 -19.48 -26.47
N THR A 38 2.26 -18.22 -26.72
CA THR A 38 2.37 -17.21 -25.65
C THR A 38 1.02 -16.94 -25.00
N THR A 39 -0.06 -16.90 -25.79
CA THR A 39 -1.42 -16.71 -25.27
C THR A 39 -1.85 -17.90 -24.42
N ALA A 40 -1.65 -19.13 -24.90
CA ALA A 40 -1.95 -20.34 -24.14
C ALA A 40 -1.11 -20.42 -22.85
N GLY A 41 0.17 -20.05 -22.92
CA GLY A 41 1.05 -19.95 -21.76
C GLY A 41 0.58 -18.92 -20.73
N ALA A 42 0.14 -17.74 -21.17
CA ALA A 42 -0.42 -16.72 -20.29
C ALA A 42 -1.71 -17.19 -19.61
N ILE A 43 -2.61 -17.86 -20.35
CA ILE A 43 -3.84 -18.45 -19.78
C ILE A 43 -3.47 -19.53 -18.76
N TRP A 44 -2.58 -20.47 -19.11
CA TRP A 44 -2.13 -21.52 -18.19
C TRP A 44 -1.53 -20.92 -16.92
N PHE A 45 -0.62 -19.97 -17.06
CA PHE A 45 0.04 -19.30 -15.95
C PHE A 45 -0.98 -18.59 -15.05
N SER A 46 -1.95 -17.88 -15.62
CA SER A 46 -3.01 -17.21 -14.85
C SER A 46 -3.85 -18.20 -14.02
N VAL A 47 -4.16 -19.38 -14.56
CA VAL A 47 -4.92 -20.42 -13.85
C VAL A 47 -4.07 -21.06 -12.77
N ALA A 48 -2.80 -21.35 -13.05
CA ALA A 48 -1.87 -21.91 -12.08
C ALA A 48 -1.63 -20.96 -10.90
N GLN A 49 -1.37 -19.68 -11.19
CA GLN A 49 -1.20 -18.62 -10.19
C GLN A 49 -2.46 -18.49 -9.32
N ARG A 50 -3.67 -18.44 -9.92
CA ARG A 50 -4.92 -18.36 -9.16
C ARG A 50 -5.12 -19.55 -8.22
N ARG A 51 -4.82 -20.77 -8.67
CA ARG A 51 -4.93 -21.97 -7.82
C ARG A 51 -3.96 -21.92 -6.65
N MET A 52 -2.73 -21.48 -6.89
CA MET A 52 -1.72 -21.32 -5.83
C MET A 52 -2.16 -20.28 -4.80
N TYR A 53 -2.71 -19.14 -5.24
CA TYR A 53 -3.26 -18.14 -4.32
C TYR A 53 -4.41 -18.69 -3.47
N GLN A 54 -5.36 -19.41 -4.08
CA GLN A 54 -6.47 -20.02 -3.35
C GLN A 54 -5.99 -21.03 -2.31
N GLU A 55 -4.97 -21.84 -2.63
CA GLU A 55 -4.41 -22.79 -1.68
C GLU A 55 -3.68 -22.10 -0.52
N VAL A 56 -2.97 -21.00 -0.80
CA VAL A 56 -2.31 -20.19 0.24
C VAL A 56 -3.34 -19.51 1.13
N GLU A 57 -4.40 -18.95 0.54
CA GLU A 57 -5.50 -18.29 1.25
C GLU A 57 -6.25 -19.29 2.15
N GLU A 58 -6.61 -20.48 1.63
CA GLU A 58 -7.28 -21.52 2.42
C GLU A 58 -6.43 -22.01 3.61
N LYS A 59 -5.10 -21.99 3.47
CA LYS A 59 -4.17 -22.41 4.52
C LYS A 59 -3.85 -21.30 5.52
N THR A 60 -4.01 -20.04 5.13
CA THR A 60 -3.59 -18.90 5.93
C THR A 60 -4.82 -18.27 6.54
N THR A 61 -5.18 -18.72 7.75
CA THR A 61 -6.19 -18.01 8.54
C THR A 61 -5.62 -16.69 9.01
N THR A 62 -6.18 -15.59 8.50
CA THR A 62 -5.74 -14.23 8.84
C THR A 62 -6.70 -13.59 9.84
N MET A 63 -6.30 -12.46 10.43
CA MET A 63 -7.21 -11.68 11.26
C MET A 63 -8.37 -11.06 10.46
N ALA A 64 -8.23 -10.93 9.13
CA ALA A 64 -9.27 -10.38 8.27
C ALA A 64 -10.52 -11.27 8.26
N ASP A 65 -10.35 -12.59 8.33
CA ASP A 65 -11.42 -13.59 8.30
C ASP A 65 -12.38 -13.50 9.51
N PHE A 66 -11.97 -12.77 10.55
CA PHE A 66 -12.74 -12.55 11.77
C PHE A 66 -13.16 -11.10 11.98
N ALA A 67 -12.74 -10.19 11.09
CA ALA A 67 -12.92 -8.76 11.25
C ALA A 67 -13.99 -8.22 10.29
N LEU A 68 -14.94 -7.49 10.85
CA LEU A 68 -16.00 -6.83 10.12
C LEU A 68 -15.83 -5.32 10.22
N TRP A 69 -15.78 -4.64 9.07
CA TRP A 69 -15.73 -3.19 9.03
C TRP A 69 -17.15 -2.63 9.03
N CYS A 70 -17.44 -1.74 9.98
CA CYS A 70 -18.72 -1.07 10.13
C CYS A 70 -18.52 0.44 9.96
N ASP A 71 -19.27 1.04 9.05
CA ASP A 71 -19.24 2.48 8.76
C ASP A 71 -20.58 3.15 9.06
N GLY A 72 -20.57 4.48 9.21
CA GLY A 72 -21.77 5.29 9.46
C GLY A 72 -21.97 5.70 10.92
N PHE A 73 -20.97 5.51 11.79
CA PHE A 73 -21.02 6.01 13.16
C PHE A 73 -20.83 7.54 13.22
N PRO A 74 -21.39 8.23 14.24
CA PRO A 74 -21.12 9.64 14.46
C PRO A 74 -19.63 9.88 14.76
N GLN A 75 -19.14 11.05 14.35
CA GLN A 75 -17.82 11.54 14.74
C GLN A 75 -17.89 12.10 16.16
N ASP A 76 -17.77 11.20 17.14
CA ASP A 76 -17.72 11.55 18.54
C ASP A 76 -16.30 12.09 18.87
N ALA A 77 -16.25 13.19 19.62
CA ALA A 77 -15.00 13.69 20.17
C ALA A 77 -14.69 12.92 21.46
N TRP A 78 -13.41 12.80 21.79
CA TRP A 78 -13.01 12.30 23.08
C TRP A 78 -13.44 13.29 24.18
N ASP A 79 -14.33 12.87 25.07
CA ASP A 79 -14.77 13.68 26.19
C ASP A 79 -13.72 13.67 27.32
N ASP A 80 -13.36 14.85 27.83
CA ASP A 80 -12.33 15.08 28.85
C ASP A 80 -12.60 14.43 30.22
N ALA A 81 -13.78 13.83 30.42
CA ALA A 81 -14.18 13.19 31.66
C ALA A 81 -13.53 11.79 31.86
N GLY A 82 -12.21 11.68 31.73
CA GLY A 82 -11.33 10.68 32.37
C GLY A 82 -11.56 9.17 32.14
N GLY A 83 -12.64 8.76 31.46
CA GLY A 83 -13.04 7.35 31.26
C GLY A 83 -13.76 7.08 29.95
N ALA A 84 -13.84 8.07 29.05
CA ALA A 84 -14.69 8.03 27.85
C ALA A 84 -14.29 6.96 26.83
N ARG A 85 -13.01 6.56 26.73
CA ARG A 85 -12.61 5.52 25.78
C ARG A 85 -13.22 4.17 26.12
N ALA A 86 -13.15 3.78 27.39
CA ALA A 86 -13.78 2.56 27.86
C ALA A 86 -15.30 2.65 27.66
N SER A 87 -15.92 3.81 27.94
CA SER A 87 -17.37 3.92 27.77
C SER A 87 -17.82 3.88 26.31
N LEU A 88 -17.06 4.42 25.36
CA LEU A 88 -17.44 4.44 23.94
C LEU A 88 -17.20 3.07 23.28
N GLU A 89 -16.07 2.42 23.59
CA GLU A 89 -15.82 1.03 23.18
C GLU A 89 -16.88 0.09 23.79
N GLU A 90 -17.25 0.27 25.06
CA GLU A 90 -18.32 -0.49 25.73
C GLU A 90 -19.71 -0.21 25.14
N GLU A 91 -20.04 1.04 24.78
CA GLU A 91 -21.31 1.38 24.13
C GLU A 91 -21.41 0.70 22.76
N TYR A 92 -20.35 0.76 21.97
CA TYR A 92 -20.32 0.18 20.62
C TYR A 92 -20.37 -1.35 20.72
N LEU A 93 -19.62 -1.93 21.66
CA LEU A 93 -19.64 -3.35 21.93
C LEU A 93 -21.00 -3.82 22.46
N ALA A 94 -21.67 -3.05 23.32
CA ALA A 94 -23.02 -3.36 23.78
C ALA A 94 -24.04 -3.30 22.64
N PHE A 95 -23.91 -2.32 21.74
CA PHE A 95 -24.71 -2.21 20.52
C PHE A 95 -24.54 -3.46 19.63
N PHE A 96 -23.30 -3.87 19.33
CA PHE A 96 -23.06 -5.05 18.50
C PHE A 96 -23.46 -6.36 19.20
N ARG A 97 -23.27 -6.48 20.52
CA ARG A 97 -23.78 -7.63 21.29
C ARG A 97 -25.30 -7.70 21.29
N SER A 98 -26.00 -6.56 21.26
CA SER A 98 -27.46 -6.56 21.13
C SER A 98 -27.95 -7.07 19.77
N ALA A 99 -27.15 -6.88 18.71
CA ALA A 99 -27.50 -7.29 17.35
C ALA A 99 -27.05 -8.72 17.02
N TRP A 100 -25.84 -9.10 17.44
CA TRP A 100 -25.19 -10.36 17.05
C TRP A 100 -24.93 -11.32 18.23
N GLY A 101 -25.26 -10.93 19.47
CA GLY A 101 -25.08 -11.76 20.66
C GLY A 101 -23.62 -11.88 21.13
N ASP A 102 -23.29 -13.02 21.75
CA ASP A 102 -21.97 -13.30 22.35
C ASP A 102 -20.87 -13.68 21.33
N SER A 103 -21.19 -13.58 20.04
CA SER A 103 -20.25 -13.78 18.93
C SER A 103 -19.22 -12.66 18.82
N VAL A 104 -19.53 -11.47 19.35
CA VAL A 104 -18.64 -10.30 19.33
C VAL A 104 -17.59 -10.40 20.43
N LEU A 105 -16.33 -10.56 20.03
CA LEU A 105 -15.18 -10.60 20.93
C LEU A 105 -14.75 -9.19 21.35
N GLY A 106 -14.67 -8.27 20.39
CA GLY A 106 -14.15 -6.94 20.64
C GLY A 106 -14.46 -5.95 19.52
N VAL A 107 -14.24 -4.69 19.82
CA VAL A 107 -14.48 -3.57 18.91
C VAL A 107 -13.26 -2.66 18.95
N SER A 108 -12.79 -2.24 17.77
CA SER A 108 -11.67 -1.31 17.61
C SER A 108 -12.14 -0.09 16.81
N ILE A 109 -12.05 1.09 17.42
CA ILE A 109 -12.54 2.34 16.84
C ILE A 109 -11.45 2.96 15.96
N VAL A 110 -11.82 3.43 14.77
CA VAL A 110 -10.92 4.16 13.88
C VAL A 110 -10.91 5.64 14.28
N TRP A 111 -9.73 6.17 14.59
CA TRP A 111 -9.52 7.57 14.96
C TRP A 111 -9.03 8.39 13.77
N ASP A 112 -9.48 9.64 13.66
CA ASP A 112 -8.97 10.57 12.64
C ASP A 112 -7.62 11.14 13.08
N LEU A 113 -6.55 10.47 12.65
CA LEU A 113 -5.17 10.88 12.93
C LEU A 113 -4.70 12.04 12.05
N ALA A 114 -5.45 12.47 11.05
CA ALA A 114 -4.85 13.24 9.96
C ALA A 114 -4.41 14.67 10.32
N VAL A 115 -4.94 15.25 11.41
CA VAL A 115 -4.44 16.54 11.93
C VAL A 115 -3.11 16.36 12.66
N LEU A 116 -2.92 15.20 13.30
CA LEU A 116 -1.79 14.91 14.20
C LEU A 116 -0.85 13.85 13.63
N GLN A 117 -1.01 13.47 12.36
CA GLN A 117 -0.30 12.35 11.76
C GLN A 117 1.21 12.58 11.77
N GLU A 118 1.66 13.80 11.46
CA GLU A 118 3.08 14.16 11.50
C GLU A 118 3.63 14.14 12.93
N GLU A 119 2.89 14.69 13.89
CA GLU A 119 3.28 14.70 15.32
C GLU A 119 3.36 13.28 15.89
N VAL A 120 2.34 12.45 15.64
CA VAL A 120 2.29 11.06 16.11
C VAL A 120 3.37 10.22 15.45
N ASN A 121 3.63 10.38 14.15
CA ASN A 121 4.69 9.65 13.46
C ASN A 121 6.08 10.05 13.97
N THR A 122 6.29 11.34 14.25
CA THR A 122 7.54 11.83 14.83
C THR A 122 7.76 11.23 16.21
N ALA A 123 6.76 11.34 17.09
CA ALA A 123 6.84 10.77 18.44
C ALA A 123 6.99 9.24 18.44
N LEU A 124 6.34 8.55 17.50
CA LEU A 124 6.48 7.10 17.34
C LEU A 124 7.90 6.74 16.88
N SER A 125 8.46 7.46 15.90
CA SER A 125 9.83 7.27 15.44
C SER A 125 10.82 7.48 16.58
N ASP A 126 10.64 8.55 17.36
CA ASP A 126 11.49 8.87 18.51
C ASP A 126 11.41 7.76 19.57
N THR A 127 10.20 7.29 19.89
CA THR A 127 9.98 6.19 20.82
C THR A 127 10.64 4.90 20.33
N MET A 128 10.53 4.60 19.03
CA MET A 128 11.15 3.43 18.41
C MET A 128 12.68 3.49 18.52
N HIS A 129 13.28 4.65 18.22
CA HIS A 129 14.72 4.88 18.39
C HIS A 129 15.19 4.70 19.84
N LEU A 130 14.40 5.17 20.82
CA LEU A 130 14.70 4.99 22.23
C LEU A 130 14.63 3.53 22.66
N LEU A 131 13.60 2.79 22.21
CA LEU A 131 13.45 1.36 22.49
C LEU A 131 14.58 0.55 21.86
N ASP A 132 14.99 0.84 20.63
CA ASP A 132 16.09 0.17 19.96
C ASP A 132 17.42 0.42 20.68
N ARG A 133 17.68 1.66 21.10
CA ARG A 133 18.85 2.01 21.92
C ARG A 133 18.87 1.26 23.25
N THR A 134 17.71 1.11 23.88
CA THR A 134 17.56 0.40 25.16
C THR A 134 17.75 -1.10 24.98
N ARG A 135 17.17 -1.71 23.94
CA ARG A 135 17.28 -3.14 23.63
C ARG A 135 18.71 -3.56 23.28
N LEU A 136 19.46 -2.71 22.61
CA LEU A 136 20.87 -2.96 22.30
C LEU A 136 21.81 -2.74 23.50
N GLY A 137 21.27 -2.41 24.69
CA GLY A 137 22.03 -2.32 25.93
C GLY A 137 23.10 -1.23 25.91
N GLY A 138 22.88 -0.14 25.16
CA GLY A 138 23.89 0.91 24.97
C GLY A 138 25.12 0.46 24.17
N LYS A 139 25.14 -0.76 23.62
CA LYS A 139 26.02 -1.10 22.50
C LYS A 139 25.42 -0.50 21.24
N THR A 140 25.43 0.83 21.16
CA THR A 140 25.42 1.47 19.87
C THR A 140 26.56 0.80 19.10
N PRO A 141 26.32 0.10 17.97
CA PRO A 141 27.43 -0.21 17.09
C PRO A 141 28.10 1.14 16.84
N ALA A 142 29.36 1.27 17.25
CA ALA A 142 30.11 2.49 16.99
C ALA A 142 29.85 2.83 15.52
N PRO A 143 29.36 4.04 15.19
CA PRO A 143 29.12 4.42 13.80
C PRO A 143 30.39 4.02 13.05
N PRO A 144 30.31 3.17 12.02
CA PRO A 144 31.46 2.45 11.49
C PRO A 144 32.55 3.47 11.26
N ALA A 145 33.51 3.49 12.18
CA ALA A 145 34.54 4.49 12.22
C ALA A 145 35.42 4.10 11.06
N GLN A 146 35.10 4.64 9.88
CA GLN A 146 35.78 4.53 8.60
C GLN A 146 36.90 3.50 8.69
N ALA A 147 36.53 2.22 8.74
CA ALA A 147 37.48 1.14 8.61
C ALA A 147 37.77 1.13 7.11
N GLU A 148 38.57 2.10 6.70
CA GLU A 148 39.24 2.09 5.44
C GLU A 148 39.95 0.73 5.33
N SER A 149 39.54 0.01 4.30
CA SER A 149 40.32 -0.97 3.56
C SER A 149 40.46 -2.40 4.11
N ALA A 150 40.16 -3.29 3.17
CA ALA A 150 40.78 -4.59 2.91
C ALA A 150 40.20 -5.82 3.63
N GLY A 151 39.23 -6.45 2.97
CA GLY A 151 38.94 -7.86 3.17
C GLY A 151 37.74 -8.33 2.36
N LEU A 152 38.01 -8.93 1.19
CA LEU A 152 37.05 -9.57 0.29
C LEU A 152 36.03 -10.44 1.04
N VAL A 153 34.74 -10.31 0.68
CA VAL A 153 33.89 -11.46 0.37
C VAL A 153 32.97 -11.07 -0.79
N ASP A 154 33.31 -11.59 -1.98
CA ASP A 154 32.38 -11.88 -3.06
C ASP A 154 31.26 -12.79 -2.51
N ASP A 155 29.99 -12.39 -2.66
CA ASP A 155 29.05 -13.22 -3.41
C ASP A 155 27.80 -12.41 -3.74
N ALA A 156 27.46 -12.46 -5.02
CA ALA A 156 26.50 -11.62 -5.70
C ALA A 156 25.06 -12.09 -5.49
N ASP A 157 24.16 -11.13 -5.23
CA ASP A 157 22.72 -11.30 -5.42
C ASP A 157 22.21 -10.23 -6.41
N PRO A 158 22.01 -10.56 -7.70
CA PRO A 158 21.67 -9.58 -8.73
C PRO A 158 20.14 -9.49 -8.91
N ALA A 159 19.44 -8.80 -8.01
CA ALA A 159 18.00 -8.55 -8.20
C ALA A 159 17.46 -7.23 -7.61
N ALA A 160 18.31 -6.26 -7.30
CA ALA A 160 17.87 -4.95 -6.79
C ALA A 160 18.59 -3.77 -7.49
N GLU A 161 18.66 -3.79 -8.82
CA GLU A 161 19.04 -2.61 -9.61
C GLU A 161 17.80 -1.83 -10.06
N GLN A 162 17.17 -1.09 -9.14
CA GLN A 162 16.31 0.03 -9.55
C GLN A 162 16.17 1.15 -8.51
N GLU A 163 17.29 1.77 -8.12
CA GLU A 163 17.28 3.12 -7.54
C GLU A 163 18.47 3.95 -8.06
N LYS A 164 18.36 4.43 -9.30
CA LYS A 164 19.19 5.53 -9.81
C LYS A 164 18.46 6.85 -9.62
N ASN A 165 18.47 7.40 -8.39
CA ASN A 165 18.47 8.85 -8.19
C ASN A 165 18.93 9.30 -6.78
N THR A 166 20.01 8.72 -6.26
CA THR A 166 20.58 9.05 -4.94
C THR A 166 21.70 10.09 -4.97
N PHE A 167 22.06 10.65 -6.14
CA PHE A 167 23.22 11.55 -6.26
C PHE A 167 23.06 12.89 -5.52
N PHE A 168 21.83 13.36 -5.28
CA PHE A 168 21.60 14.62 -4.54
C PHE A 168 21.20 14.43 -3.07
N ARG A 169 21.21 13.19 -2.54
CA ARG A 169 20.87 12.93 -1.13
C ARG A 169 22.10 12.78 -0.22
N TRP A 170 23.30 12.61 -0.77
CA TRP A 170 24.54 12.39 -0.01
C TRP A 170 25.24 13.68 0.47
N ALA A 171 24.68 14.86 0.17
CA ALA A 171 25.19 16.14 0.66
C ALA A 171 24.37 16.69 1.84
N ARG A 172 23.76 15.82 2.65
CA ARG A 172 23.30 16.19 3.99
C ARG A 172 24.47 15.94 4.95
N LEU A 173 25.16 17.02 5.29
CA LEU A 173 26.35 17.04 6.15
C LEU A 173 25.98 16.77 7.60
N GLU A 174 25.45 15.58 7.91
CA GLU A 174 25.14 15.16 9.29
C GLU A 174 26.40 15.18 10.18
N PHE A 175 27.59 14.98 9.57
CA PHE A 175 28.88 15.10 10.25
C PHE A 175 29.23 16.53 10.70
N LEU A 176 28.76 17.58 10.02
CA LEU A 176 29.03 18.96 10.43
C LEU A 176 28.09 19.45 11.53
N ASP A 177 26.89 18.85 11.65
CA ASP A 177 25.96 19.18 12.74
C ASP A 177 26.48 18.69 14.11
N GLU A 178 27.11 17.51 14.18
CA GLU A 178 27.76 17.02 15.42
C GLU A 178 29.00 17.84 15.81
N LEU A 179 29.67 18.48 14.84
CA LEU A 179 30.89 19.23 15.07
C LEU A 179 30.63 20.67 15.55
N TRP A 180 29.49 21.27 15.18
CA TRP A 180 29.14 22.64 15.57
C TRP A 180 28.08 22.74 16.67
N TRP A 181 27.25 21.72 16.88
CA TRP A 181 26.32 21.65 18.01
C TRP A 181 26.80 20.60 19.01
N PRO A 182 27.54 20.97 20.08
CA PRO A 182 27.89 20.01 21.12
C PRO A 182 26.58 19.39 21.62
N ALA A 183 26.50 18.05 21.56
CA ALA A 183 25.36 17.26 21.98
C ALA A 183 24.73 17.92 23.22
N SER A 184 23.51 18.44 23.04
CA SER A 184 22.82 19.17 24.10
C SER A 184 22.84 18.30 25.35
N PRO A 185 23.31 18.82 26.50
CA PRO A 185 23.44 18.05 27.72
C PRO A 185 22.08 17.42 28.01
N ASP A 186 22.08 16.10 28.25
CA ASP A 186 20.94 15.26 28.62
C ASP A 186 19.63 16.04 28.69
N ARG A 187 18.85 15.97 27.59
CA ARG A 187 17.47 16.45 27.55
C ARG A 187 16.80 15.85 28.78
N SER A 188 16.59 16.68 29.79
CA SER A 188 16.28 16.19 31.13
C SER A 188 14.97 15.40 31.08
N SER A 189 14.85 14.34 31.89
CA SER A 189 13.65 13.48 31.89
C SER A 189 12.33 14.23 32.13
N GLU A 190 12.40 15.49 32.58
CA GLU A 190 11.28 16.42 32.72
C GLU A 190 10.77 16.96 31.36
N GLU A 191 11.65 17.23 30.38
CA GLU A 191 11.24 17.72 29.05
C GLU A 191 10.55 16.62 28.23
N GLU A 192 11.05 15.38 28.27
CA GLU A 192 10.40 14.23 27.62
C GLU A 192 9.01 13.96 28.21
N SER A 193 8.85 14.15 29.54
CA SER A 193 7.55 14.02 30.20
C SER A 193 6.57 15.11 29.75
N ALA A 194 7.04 16.33 29.52
CA ALA A 194 6.20 17.44 29.06
C ALA A 194 5.72 17.23 27.62
N GLU A 195 6.60 16.78 26.72
CA GLU A 195 6.25 16.47 25.32
C GLU A 195 5.25 15.30 25.24
N ALA A 196 5.47 14.24 26.02
CA ALA A 196 4.53 13.13 26.11
C ALA A 196 3.15 13.58 26.64
N GLN A 197 3.11 14.47 27.64
CA GLN A 197 1.85 15.03 28.15
C GLN A 197 1.13 15.89 27.11
N SER A 198 1.87 16.69 26.34
CA SER A 198 1.31 17.48 25.23
C SER A 198 0.72 16.57 24.16
N LEU A 199 1.42 15.51 23.77
CA LEU A 199 0.94 14.55 22.80
C LEU A 199 -0.31 13.80 23.32
N VAL A 200 -0.32 13.40 24.58
CA VAL A 200 -1.52 12.80 25.21
C VAL A 200 -2.69 13.78 25.20
N ALA A 201 -2.46 15.08 25.46
CA ALA A 201 -3.50 16.10 25.37
C ALA A 201 -4.02 16.25 23.93
N SER A 202 -3.15 16.23 22.93
CA SER A 202 -3.53 16.25 21.52
C SER A 202 -4.33 15.00 21.12
N LEU A 203 -3.91 13.81 21.57
CA LEU A 203 -4.62 12.55 21.33
C LEU A 203 -6.02 12.54 21.99
N ARG A 204 -6.18 13.19 23.15
CA ARG A 204 -7.49 13.40 23.80
C ARG A 204 -8.39 14.40 23.08
N GLY A 205 -7.89 15.16 22.11
CA GLY A 205 -8.71 16.03 21.26
C GLY A 205 -9.18 15.36 19.98
N MET A 206 -8.78 14.11 19.72
CA MET A 206 -9.08 13.43 18.48
C MET A 206 -10.55 13.04 18.37
N LYS A 207 -11.05 13.13 17.14
CA LYS A 207 -12.39 12.67 16.77
C LYS A 207 -12.31 11.28 16.18
N THR A 208 -13.37 10.50 16.34
CA THR A 208 -13.51 9.24 15.63
C THR A 208 -13.79 9.49 14.15
N ALA A 209 -13.36 8.56 13.29
CA ALA A 209 -13.56 8.66 11.84
C ALA A 209 -15.00 8.30 11.42
N GLY A 210 -15.81 7.73 12.32
CA GLY A 210 -17.13 7.17 12.02
C GLY A 210 -17.10 5.72 11.52
N SER A 211 -15.91 5.10 11.54
CA SER A 211 -15.69 3.70 11.17
C SER A 211 -15.18 2.90 12.35
N VAL A 212 -15.55 1.63 12.40
CA VAL A 212 -15.27 0.71 13.50
C VAL A 212 -14.97 -0.68 12.94
N PHE A 213 -14.01 -1.37 13.52
CA PHE A 213 -13.73 -2.78 13.27
C PHE A 213 -14.31 -3.64 14.39
N VAL A 214 -15.11 -4.63 14.04
CA VAL A 214 -15.68 -5.58 14.99
C VAL A 214 -15.04 -6.94 14.77
N VAL A 215 -14.49 -7.53 15.83
CA VAL A 215 -13.87 -8.85 15.78
C VAL A 215 -14.85 -9.88 16.31
N LEU A 216 -15.16 -10.87 15.49
CA LEU A 216 -16.06 -11.97 15.80
C LEU A 216 -15.27 -13.24 16.17
N ARG A 217 -15.94 -14.20 16.80
CA ARG A 217 -15.27 -15.43 17.26
C ARG A 217 -14.98 -16.40 16.13
N THR A 218 -15.85 -16.48 15.13
CA THR A 218 -15.71 -17.43 14.02
C THR A 218 -16.11 -16.80 12.68
N GLU A 219 -15.52 -17.27 11.59
CA GLU A 219 -15.84 -16.85 10.22
C GLU A 219 -17.31 -17.09 9.86
N ARG A 220 -17.90 -18.20 10.34
CA ARG A 220 -19.33 -18.50 10.14
C ARG A 220 -20.23 -17.46 10.80
N GLU A 221 -19.86 -16.97 11.98
CA GLU A 221 -20.58 -15.90 12.66
C GLU A 221 -20.42 -14.57 11.92
N LEU A 222 -19.26 -14.32 11.29
CA LEU A 222 -19.05 -13.17 10.42
C LEU A 222 -20.00 -13.22 9.22
N GLN A 223 -20.06 -14.35 8.52
CA GLN A 223 -20.95 -14.50 7.39
C GLN A 223 -22.43 -14.35 7.79
N ALA A 224 -22.82 -14.93 8.93
CA ALA A 224 -24.17 -14.75 9.47
C ALA A 224 -24.46 -13.29 9.86
N ALA A 225 -23.48 -12.56 10.42
CA ALA A 225 -23.61 -11.17 10.79
C ALA A 225 -23.84 -10.25 9.58
N LEU A 226 -23.28 -10.58 8.41
CA LEU A 226 -23.51 -9.83 7.16
C LEU A 226 -24.94 -9.94 6.64
N GLU A 227 -25.63 -11.04 6.94
CA GLU A 227 -27.03 -11.26 6.50
C GLU A 227 -28.05 -10.56 7.43
N VAL A 228 -27.63 -10.24 8.66
CA VAL A 228 -28.50 -9.62 9.67
C VAL A 228 -28.45 -8.09 9.55
N PRO A 229 -29.55 -7.41 9.22
CA PRO A 229 -29.56 -5.95 9.16
C PRO A 229 -29.37 -5.35 10.56
N LEU A 230 -28.44 -4.40 10.66
CA LEU A 230 -28.14 -3.71 11.92
C LEU A 230 -29.23 -2.68 12.27
N PRO A 231 -29.61 -2.56 13.56
CA PRO A 231 -30.48 -1.49 14.02
C PRO A 231 -29.77 -0.12 13.91
N ARG A 232 -30.54 0.97 13.91
CA ARG A 232 -29.94 2.32 13.89
C ARG A 232 -29.22 2.62 15.20
N PHE A 233 -27.96 3.03 15.12
CA PHE A 233 -27.17 3.44 16.27
C PHE A 233 -27.73 4.76 16.83
N ARG A 234 -27.99 4.79 18.15
CA ARG A 234 -28.70 5.88 18.86
C ARG A 234 -30.02 6.29 18.18
N GLY A 235 -30.65 5.39 17.43
CA GLY A 235 -31.90 5.62 16.68
C GLY A 235 -31.78 6.54 15.45
N GLN A 236 -30.61 7.11 15.18
CA GLN A 236 -30.43 8.12 14.13
C GLN A 236 -29.49 7.67 13.01
N TRP A 237 -28.43 6.93 13.35
CA TRP A 237 -27.35 6.61 12.44
C TRP A 237 -27.53 5.22 11.83
N GLU A 238 -27.51 5.15 10.51
CA GLU A 238 -27.61 3.89 9.78
C GLU A 238 -26.21 3.32 9.59
N ILE A 239 -25.97 2.15 10.18
CA ILE A 239 -24.66 1.50 10.16
C ILE A 239 -24.61 0.50 9.01
N GLN A 240 -23.56 0.58 8.20
CA GLN A 240 -23.30 -0.37 7.13
C GLN A 240 -22.17 -1.29 7.55
N ALA A 241 -22.47 -2.59 7.66
CA ALA A 241 -21.47 -3.62 7.88
C ALA A 241 -20.98 -4.15 6.53
N CYS A 242 -19.66 -4.26 6.39
CA CYS A 242 -18.98 -4.76 5.20
C CYS A 242 -17.85 -5.69 5.62
N HIS A 243 -17.73 -6.85 4.95
CA HIS A 243 -16.55 -7.70 5.10
C HIS A 243 -15.36 -7.00 4.45
N LEU A 244 -14.25 -6.89 5.18
CA LEU A 244 -13.03 -6.33 4.65
C LEU A 244 -11.97 -7.43 4.55
N GLU A 245 -11.81 -7.97 3.34
CA GLU A 245 -10.78 -8.95 2.98
C GLU A 245 -9.40 -8.27 2.85
N CYS A 246 -8.98 -7.53 3.88
CA CYS A 246 -7.69 -6.84 3.88
C CYS A 246 -6.99 -7.10 5.22
N GLU A 247 -5.75 -7.58 5.14
CA GLU A 247 -4.88 -7.69 6.30
C GLU A 247 -4.59 -6.31 6.89
N PRO A 248 -4.44 -6.18 8.22
CA PRO A 248 -4.25 -4.89 8.88
C PRO A 248 -3.04 -4.10 8.37
N GLU A 249 -2.02 -4.80 7.85
CA GLU A 249 -0.81 -4.21 7.26
C GLU A 249 -1.08 -3.59 5.87
N THR A 250 -2.06 -4.12 5.13
CA THR A 250 -2.45 -3.65 3.80
C THR A 250 -3.51 -2.57 3.84
N VAL A 251 -4.17 -2.40 5.00
CA VAL A 251 -5.21 -1.39 5.19
C VAL A 251 -4.62 0.01 5.07
N LEU A 252 -5.10 0.77 4.09
CA LEU A 252 -4.77 2.19 3.92
C LEU A 252 -5.57 3.03 4.92
N TRP A 253 -5.08 3.13 6.16
CA TRP A 253 -5.73 3.85 7.26
C TRP A 253 -6.12 5.30 6.93
N GLY A 254 -5.31 6.00 6.13
CA GLY A 254 -5.63 7.36 5.67
C GLY A 254 -6.87 7.46 4.75
N GLY A 255 -7.36 6.34 4.22
CA GLY A 255 -8.52 6.24 3.34
C GLY A 255 -9.86 6.37 4.05
N PHE A 256 -9.94 6.06 5.36
CA PHE A 256 -11.19 6.07 6.13
C PHE A 256 -11.73 7.48 6.41
N ARG A 257 -10.87 8.51 6.37
CA ARG A 257 -11.32 9.90 6.53
C ARG A 257 -12.05 10.43 5.30
N VAL A 258 -11.73 9.90 4.13
CA VAL A 258 -12.11 10.52 2.87
C VAL A 258 -13.52 10.09 2.49
N THR A 259 -14.46 11.03 2.54
CA THR A 259 -15.82 10.81 2.04
C THR A 259 -15.78 10.34 0.58
N SER A 260 -16.73 9.50 0.16
CA SER A 260 -16.79 8.97 -1.20
C SER A 260 -16.75 10.06 -2.27
N ARG A 261 -17.36 11.23 -1.98
CA ARG A 261 -17.33 12.39 -2.88
C ARG A 261 -15.94 12.98 -3.03
N GLU A 262 -15.21 13.18 -1.93
CA GLU A 262 -13.83 13.64 -1.98
C GLU A 262 -12.92 12.64 -2.70
N ARG A 263 -13.15 11.34 -2.47
CA ARG A 263 -12.40 10.27 -3.15
C ARG A 263 -12.58 10.36 -4.66
N ILE A 264 -13.83 10.46 -5.13
CA ILE A 264 -14.14 10.62 -6.56
C ILE A 264 -13.47 11.89 -7.11
N TRP A 265 -13.54 13.01 -6.38
CA TRP A 265 -12.93 14.26 -6.83
C TRP A 265 -11.40 14.18 -6.95
N ARG A 266 -10.73 13.52 -5.99
CA ARG A 266 -9.28 13.25 -6.05
C ARG A 266 -8.93 12.36 -7.24
N ILE A 267 -9.71 11.31 -7.50
CA ILE A 267 -9.53 10.43 -8.67
C ILE A 267 -9.68 11.22 -9.97
N LEU A 268 -10.75 12.01 -10.12
CA LEU A 268 -10.99 12.83 -11.31
C LEU A 268 -9.88 13.84 -11.56
N ARG A 269 -9.40 14.49 -10.49
CA ARG A 269 -8.25 15.39 -10.56
C ARG A 269 -6.99 14.65 -11.02
N GLY A 270 -6.73 13.46 -10.49
CA GLY A 270 -5.60 12.61 -10.90
C GLY A 270 -5.67 12.23 -12.38
N ILE A 271 -6.83 11.76 -12.85
CA ILE A 271 -7.07 11.45 -14.27
C ILE A 271 -6.81 12.69 -15.15
N GLY A 272 -7.31 13.86 -14.74
CA GLY A 272 -7.09 15.10 -15.47
C GLY A 272 -5.62 15.47 -15.62
N VAL A 273 -4.81 15.32 -14.55
CA VAL A 273 -3.36 15.60 -14.58
C VAL A 273 -2.62 14.61 -15.49
N ILE A 274 -2.95 13.32 -15.42
CA ILE A 274 -2.35 12.29 -16.29
C ILE A 274 -2.69 12.56 -17.76
N ALA A 275 -3.96 12.85 -18.07
CA ALA A 275 -4.39 13.17 -19.44
C ALA A 275 -3.66 14.41 -19.98
N LEU A 276 -3.53 15.47 -19.18
CA LEU A 276 -2.77 16.67 -19.55
C LEU A 276 -1.30 16.33 -19.82
N THR A 277 -0.70 15.45 -19.01
CA THR A 277 0.69 15.02 -19.18
C THR A 277 0.87 14.24 -20.49
N ILE A 278 -0.07 13.35 -20.84
CA ILE A 278 -0.04 12.61 -22.11
C ILE A 278 -0.18 13.55 -23.30
N VAL A 279 -1.10 14.53 -23.24
CA VAL A 279 -1.27 15.53 -24.31
C VAL A 279 0.00 16.36 -24.47
N MET A 280 0.56 16.84 -23.36
CA MET A 280 1.82 17.60 -23.37
C MET A 280 2.95 16.78 -23.96
N TRP A 281 3.08 15.52 -23.56
CA TRP A 281 4.09 14.60 -24.09
C TRP A 281 3.89 14.36 -25.59
N GLY A 282 2.65 14.12 -26.02
CA GLY A 282 2.27 14.00 -27.43
C GLY A 282 2.66 15.22 -28.26
N LEU A 283 2.34 16.42 -27.77
CA LEU A 283 2.67 17.68 -28.45
C LEU A 283 4.18 17.94 -28.49
N CYS A 284 4.90 17.71 -27.39
CA CYS A 284 6.34 17.96 -27.33
C CYS A 284 7.15 16.98 -28.20
N PHE A 285 6.79 15.70 -28.22
CA PHE A 285 7.58 14.68 -28.92
C PHE A 285 7.11 14.42 -30.35
N TYR A 286 5.81 14.46 -30.63
CA TYR A 286 5.28 14.16 -31.96
C TYR A 286 4.89 15.41 -32.74
N GLY A 287 4.68 16.54 -32.06
CA GLY A 287 4.41 17.82 -32.72
C GLY A 287 5.46 18.24 -33.76
N PRO A 288 6.77 18.04 -33.53
CA PRO A 288 7.80 18.38 -34.53
C PRO A 288 7.84 17.48 -35.77
N TYR A 289 7.21 16.30 -35.72
CA TYR A 289 7.19 15.33 -36.82
C TYR A 289 5.90 15.38 -37.67
N ALA A 290 4.90 16.16 -37.25
CA ALA A 290 3.62 16.36 -37.93
C ALA A 290 3.65 17.64 -38.79
#